data_AF-A0A958SA36-F1
#
_entry.id   AF-A0A958SA36-F1
#
_cell.length_a   1.000
_cell.length_b   1.000
_cell.length_c   1.000
_cell.angle_alpha   90.00
_cell.angle_beta   90.00
_cell.angle_gamma   90.00
#
_symmetry.space_group_name_H-M   'P 1'
#
loop_
_entity.id
_entity.type
_entity.pdbx_description
1 polymer ?
#
loop_
_entity_poly.entity_id
_entity_poly.type
_entity_poly.pdbx_seq_one_letter_code
_entity_poly.pdbx_strand_id
1 'polypeptide(L)'
;MSYNILNFKSTDVNKNRYLDLRTILTYVNPDVVLLCEIEDAGAPNLLLDSAFNKAGIGTFTMSQFIDGNDTDNQLYFKVGKTNLYKQKQISTSLRDISQYQMYNVPATNDTAFYYLHMCHLKSGSMASDEFQRQGEINAFCTDV
;
A
#
# COMPACT_ATOMS: atom_id res chain seq x y z
N MET A 1 -5.11 -7.06 3.28
CA MET A 1 -4.03 -7.79 2.60
C MET A 1 -2.84 -6.85 2.45
N SER A 2 -1.62 -7.28 2.74
CA SER A 2 -0.40 -6.60 2.31
C SER A 2 0.31 -7.44 1.24
N TYR A 3 0.87 -6.82 0.21
CA TYR A 3 1.45 -7.55 -0.91
C TYR A 3 2.58 -6.74 -1.56
N ASN A 4 3.78 -7.33 -1.65
CA ASN A 4 4.88 -6.77 -2.43
C ASN A 4 4.65 -7.11 -3.92
N ILE A 5 4.53 -6.10 -4.78
CA ILE A 5 4.23 -6.29 -6.21
C ILE A 5 5.49 -6.39 -7.10
N LEU A 6 6.67 -6.41 -6.48
CA LEU A 6 7.98 -6.61 -7.10
C LEU A 6 8.28 -5.59 -8.20
N ASN A 7 8.80 -4.43 -7.81
CA ASN A 7 9.25 -3.34 -8.68
C ASN A 7 8.25 -3.08 -9.82
N PHE A 8 7.01 -2.75 -9.47
CA PHE A 8 5.96 -2.55 -10.45
C PHE A 8 5.98 -1.13 -10.99
N LYS A 9 6.13 -1.03 -12.31
CA LYS A 9 6.06 0.20 -13.10
C LYS A 9 4.97 0.12 -14.16
N SER A 10 4.22 1.20 -14.36
CA SER A 10 3.25 1.34 -15.46
C SER A 10 3.93 1.41 -16.83
N THR A 11 5.22 1.70 -16.86
CA THR A 11 6.04 1.80 -18.07
C THR A 11 6.79 0.51 -18.41
N ASP A 12 6.79 -0.48 -17.52
CA ASP A 12 7.47 -1.75 -17.71
C ASP A 12 6.88 -2.56 -18.88
N VAL A 13 7.74 -3.28 -19.60
CA VAL A 13 7.34 -4.26 -20.62
C VAL A 13 6.48 -5.38 -20.01
N ASN A 14 6.75 -5.72 -18.75
CA ASN A 14 6.02 -6.74 -18.01
C ASN A 14 4.88 -6.18 -17.14
N LYS A 15 4.39 -4.96 -17.40
CA LYS A 15 3.28 -4.36 -16.64
C LYS A 15 2.00 -5.19 -16.61
N ASN A 16 1.83 -6.12 -17.57
CA ASN A 16 0.70 -7.06 -17.59
C ASN A 16 0.67 -8.02 -16.39
N ARG A 17 1.69 -8.05 -15.52
CA ARG A 17 1.65 -8.73 -14.20
C ARG A 17 0.47 -8.28 -13.32
N TYR A 18 -0.20 -7.17 -13.63
CA TYR A 18 -1.49 -6.82 -13.01
C TYR A 18 -2.57 -7.91 -13.23
N LEU A 19 -2.45 -8.77 -14.26
CA LEU A 19 -3.35 -9.90 -14.52
C LEU A 19 -3.24 -10.97 -13.43
N ASP A 20 -2.02 -11.25 -12.99
CA ASP A 20 -1.76 -12.20 -11.90
C ASP A 20 -2.27 -11.62 -10.58
N LEU A 21 -2.00 -10.34 -10.33
CA LEU A 21 -2.56 -9.63 -9.18
C LEU A 21 -4.10 -9.70 -9.20
N ARG A 22 -4.75 -9.47 -10.35
CA ARG A 22 -6.20 -9.56 -10.47
C ARG A 22 -6.73 -10.95 -10.10
N THR A 23 -6.04 -12.00 -10.53
CA THR A 23 -6.40 -13.39 -10.19
C THR A 23 -6.35 -13.59 -8.67
N ILE A 24 -5.28 -13.11 -8.02
CA ILE A 24 -5.12 -13.16 -6.56
C ILE A 24 -6.24 -12.35 -5.87
N LEU A 25 -6.50 -11.12 -6.31
CA LEU A 25 -7.54 -10.25 -5.74
C LEU A 25 -8.93 -10.86 -5.90
N THR A 26 -9.21 -11.53 -7.01
CA THR A 26 -10.49 -12.20 -7.24
C THR A 26 -10.69 -13.37 -6.29
N TYR A 27 -9.64 -14.15 -6.05
CA TYR A 27 -9.69 -15.29 -5.14
C TYR A 27 -9.78 -14.87 -3.67
N VAL A 28 -8.93 -13.93 -3.24
CA VAL A 28 -8.85 -13.48 -1.85
C VAL A 28 -10.00 -12.54 -1.48
N ASN A 29 -10.47 -11.75 -2.45
CA ASN A 29 -11.51 -10.73 -2.29
C ASN A 29 -11.31 -9.79 -1.07
N PRO A 30 -10.14 -9.13 -0.93
CA PRO A 30 -9.87 -8.27 0.21
C PRO A 30 -10.71 -6.97 0.17
N ASP A 31 -10.99 -6.39 1.34
CA ASP A 31 -11.61 -5.06 1.43
C ASP A 31 -10.58 -3.92 1.46
N VAL A 32 -9.35 -4.22 1.91
CA VAL A 32 -8.22 -3.28 1.98
C VAL A 32 -6.94 -3.97 1.52
N VAL A 33 -6.18 -3.31 0.66
CA VAL A 33 -4.90 -3.79 0.13
C VAL A 33 -3.84 -2.72 0.24
N LEU A 34 -2.71 -3.08 0.86
CA LEU A 34 -1.50 -2.27 0.93
C LEU A 34 -0.46 -2.90 0.01
N LEU A 35 -0.03 -2.17 -1.01
CA LEU A 35 1.06 -2.58 -1.88
C LEU A 35 2.35 -1.87 -1.48
N CYS A 36 3.49 -2.54 -1.66
CA CYS A 36 4.82 -1.92 -1.71
C CYS A 36 5.53 -2.28 -3.01
N GLU A 37 6.65 -1.62 -3.28
CA GLU A 37 7.41 -1.69 -4.54
C GLU A 37 6.64 -1.17 -5.75
N ILE A 38 5.96 -0.03 -5.56
CA ILE A 38 5.51 0.82 -6.67
C ILE A 38 6.65 1.77 -7.03
N GLU A 39 7.02 1.89 -8.30
CA GLU A 39 8.20 2.68 -8.68
C GLU A 39 7.90 3.81 -9.70
N ASP A 40 6.62 4.06 -10.02
CA ASP A 40 6.24 5.26 -10.78
C ASP A 40 4.80 5.72 -10.50
N ALA A 41 4.55 7.01 -10.73
CA ALA A 41 3.26 7.65 -10.45
C ALA A 41 2.10 7.17 -11.35
N GLY A 42 2.37 6.49 -12.47
CA GLY A 42 1.35 5.92 -13.34
C GLY A 42 0.86 4.55 -12.86
N ALA A 43 1.68 3.82 -12.11
CA ALA A 43 1.35 2.47 -11.63
C ALA A 43 0.09 2.41 -10.76
N PRO A 44 -0.15 3.34 -9.82
CA PRO A 44 -1.33 3.30 -8.98
C PRO A 44 -2.65 3.28 -9.76
N ASN A 45 -2.79 4.18 -10.74
CA ASN A 45 -3.97 4.26 -11.60
C ASN A 45 -4.09 3.03 -12.52
N LEU A 46 -2.98 2.59 -13.13
CA LEU A 46 -3.00 1.39 -13.98
C LEU A 46 -3.51 0.17 -13.20
N LEU A 47 -3.02 -0.05 -11.99
CA LEU A 47 -3.44 -1.16 -11.12
C LEU A 47 -4.90 -1.00 -10.69
N LEU A 48 -5.33 0.21 -10.31
CA LEU A 48 -6.72 0.49 -9.96
C LEU A 48 -7.66 0.06 -11.09
N ASP A 49 -7.40 0.52 -12.30
CA ASP A 49 -8.26 0.34 -13.45
C ASP A 49 -8.14 -1.06 -14.07
N SER A 50 -6.98 -1.71 -13.96
CA SER A 50 -6.70 -2.98 -14.65
C SER A 50 -6.74 -4.20 -13.75
N ALA A 51 -6.60 -4.06 -12.43
CA ALA A 51 -6.66 -5.16 -11.48
C ALA A 51 -7.83 -5.01 -10.48
N PHE A 52 -7.90 -3.89 -9.76
CA PHE A 52 -8.85 -3.75 -8.64
C PHE A 52 -10.30 -3.56 -9.11
N ASN A 53 -10.53 -2.72 -10.11
CA ASN A 53 -11.87 -2.42 -10.66
C ASN A 53 -12.22 -3.29 -11.87
N LYS A 54 -11.77 -4.56 -11.86
CA LYS A 54 -12.04 -5.56 -12.89
C LYS A 54 -12.53 -6.86 -12.27
N ALA A 55 -13.00 -7.77 -13.11
CA ALA A 55 -13.44 -9.11 -12.73
C ALA A 55 -14.53 -9.16 -11.62
N GLY A 56 -15.29 -8.07 -11.41
CA GLY A 56 -16.40 -8.04 -10.44
C GLY A 56 -15.98 -8.10 -8.97
N ILE A 57 -14.72 -7.80 -8.64
CA ILE A 57 -14.17 -7.86 -7.27
C ILE A 57 -14.79 -6.76 -6.37
N GLY A 58 -15.40 -5.74 -6.99
CA GLY A 58 -16.06 -4.61 -6.35
C GLY A 58 -15.56 -3.28 -6.91
N THR A 59 -16.02 -2.18 -6.30
CA THR A 59 -15.49 -0.84 -6.60
C THR A 59 -14.46 -0.47 -5.55
N PHE A 60 -13.23 -0.30 -5.98
CA PHE A 60 -12.11 0.18 -5.18
C PHE A 60 -11.81 1.64 -5.53
N THR A 61 -11.27 2.32 -4.53
CA THR A 61 -10.56 3.59 -4.65
C THR A 61 -9.18 3.44 -4.00
N MET A 62 -8.37 4.48 -4.04
CA MET A 62 -6.99 4.45 -3.55
C MET A 62 -6.63 5.73 -2.80
N SER A 63 -5.59 5.66 -1.96
CA SER A 63 -4.98 6.85 -1.35
C SER A 63 -4.26 7.70 -2.39
N GLN A 64 -3.88 8.93 -2.04
CA GLN A 64 -2.94 9.69 -2.86
C GLN A 64 -1.60 8.94 -2.92
N PHE A 65 -1.04 8.83 -4.12
CA PHE A 65 0.32 8.34 -4.31
C PHE A 65 1.33 9.39 -3.86
N ILE A 66 2.33 8.98 -3.08
CA ILE A 66 3.43 9.83 -2.63
C ILE A 66 4.70 9.18 -3.12
N ASP A 67 5.38 9.88 -4.03
CA ASP A 67 6.68 9.50 -4.59
C ASP A 67 7.77 9.94 -3.62
N GLY A 68 8.37 8.95 -2.94
CA GLY A 68 9.38 9.13 -1.91
C GLY A 68 10.74 8.62 -2.36
N ASN A 69 11.52 8.11 -1.41
CA ASN A 69 12.82 7.52 -1.71
C ASN A 69 12.68 6.05 -2.15
N ASP A 70 13.42 5.68 -3.20
CA ASP A 70 13.52 4.32 -3.76
C ASP A 70 12.21 3.77 -4.34
N THR A 71 11.42 3.03 -3.55
CA THR A 71 10.14 2.45 -4.01
C THR A 71 9.05 2.71 -2.98
N ASP A 72 7.84 2.95 -3.44
CA ASP A 72 6.76 3.48 -2.61
C ASP A 72 5.67 2.46 -2.27
N ASN A 73 4.82 2.87 -1.33
CA ASN A 73 3.63 2.14 -0.93
C ASN A 73 2.37 2.78 -1.52
N GLN A 74 1.34 1.96 -1.72
CA GLN A 74 0.03 2.42 -2.18
C GLN A 74 -1.09 1.67 -1.46
N LEU A 75 -2.06 2.42 -0.95
CA LEU A 75 -3.29 1.87 -0.36
C LEU A 75 -4.41 1.84 -1.39
N TYR A 76 -5.10 0.70 -1.47
CA TYR A 76 -6.38 0.50 -2.15
C TYR A 76 -7.42 0.00 -1.16
N PHE A 77 -8.66 0.49 -1.27
CA PHE A 77 -9.75 0.05 -0.40
C PHE A 77 -11.09 0.07 -1.12
N LYS A 78 -11.95 -0.87 -0.75
CA LYS A 78 -13.28 -1.07 -1.33
C LYS A 78 -14.24 0.00 -0.82
N VAL A 79 -14.90 0.69 -1.75
CA VAL A 79 -15.90 1.73 -1.45
C VAL A 79 -17.06 1.11 -0.68
N GLY A 80 -17.52 1.81 0.37
CA GLY A 80 -18.59 1.35 1.25
C GLY A 80 -18.16 0.35 2.32
N LYS A 81 -16.90 -0.13 2.32
CA LYS A 81 -16.35 -0.95 3.40
C LYS A 81 -15.58 -0.12 4.43
N THR A 82 -14.81 0.86 3.96
CA THR A 82 -14.06 1.80 4.79
C THR A 82 -13.78 3.08 4.02
N ASN A 83 -13.30 4.09 4.72
CA ASN A 83 -12.86 5.37 4.17
C ASN A 83 -11.48 5.76 4.71
N LEU A 84 -10.76 6.56 3.93
CA LEU A 84 -9.51 7.18 4.34
C LEU A 84 -9.81 8.53 5.00
N TYR A 85 -9.37 8.72 6.24
CA TYR A 85 -9.48 10.00 6.95
C TYR A 85 -8.26 10.88 6.70
N LYS A 86 -7.06 10.29 6.87
CA LYS A 86 -5.78 11.00 6.75
C LYS A 86 -4.69 10.03 6.33
N GLN A 87 -3.72 10.52 5.55
CA GLN A 87 -2.47 9.81 5.27
C GLN A 87 -1.27 10.67 5.63
N LYS A 88 -0.15 10.03 5.99
CA LYS A 88 1.17 10.65 6.09
C LYS A 88 2.28 9.65 5.75
N GLN A 89 3.47 10.17 5.43
CA GLN A 89 4.69 9.38 5.36
C GLN A 89 5.50 9.60 6.64
N ILE A 90 6.07 8.52 7.17
CA ILE A 90 7.09 8.54 8.21
C ILE A 90 8.42 8.33 7.49
N SER A 91 9.24 9.39 7.45
CA SER A 91 10.46 9.37 6.66
C SER A 91 11.52 8.44 7.24
N THR A 92 12.20 7.70 6.37
CA THR A 92 13.32 6.84 6.77
C THR A 92 14.55 7.04 5.86
N SER A 93 15.60 6.26 6.10
CA SER A 93 16.85 6.35 5.31
C SER A 93 16.75 5.75 3.91
N LEU A 94 15.81 4.84 3.66
CA LEU A 94 15.69 4.09 2.39
C LEU A 94 14.32 4.25 1.77
N ARG A 95 13.26 3.79 2.46
CA ARG A 95 11.88 3.83 1.99
C ARG A 95 10.98 4.32 3.09
N ASP A 96 10.13 5.28 2.76
CA ASP A 96 9.22 5.86 3.75
C ASP A 96 8.14 4.84 4.15
N ILE A 97 7.73 4.91 5.42
CA ILE A 97 6.64 4.10 5.96
C ILE A 97 5.36 4.89 5.78
N SER A 98 4.39 4.30 5.07
CA SER A 98 3.10 4.98 4.85
C SER A 98 2.13 4.65 5.97
N GLN A 99 1.56 5.70 6.56
CA GLN A 99 0.50 5.59 7.57
C GLN A 99 -0.83 6.08 6.99
N TYR A 100 -1.87 5.28 7.19
CA TYR A 100 -3.23 5.57 6.79
C TYR A 100 -4.14 5.47 8.00
N GLN A 101 -4.72 6.60 8.40
CA GLN A 101 -5.81 6.64 9.36
C GLN A 101 -7.12 6.39 8.61
N MET A 102 -7.73 5.24 8.89
CA MET A 102 -8.96 4.77 8.26
C MET A 102 -10.12 4.92 9.22
N TYR A 103 -11.34 4.93 8.68
CA TYR A 103 -12.55 4.84 9.48
C TYR A 103 -13.67 4.11 8.75
N ASN A 104 -14.49 3.41 9.53
CA ASN A 104 -15.75 2.84 9.08
C ASN A 104 -16.91 3.42 9.91
N VAL A 105 -18.05 3.64 9.24
CA VAL A 105 -19.29 4.08 9.88
C VAL A 105 -20.30 2.94 9.72
N PRO A 106 -20.44 2.05 10.71
CA PRO A 106 -21.49 1.04 10.68
C PRO A 106 -22.86 1.72 10.74
N ALA A 107 -23.85 1.17 10.03
CA ALA A 107 -25.16 1.80 9.86
C ALA A 107 -25.92 2.13 11.17
N THR A 108 -25.52 1.55 12.31
CA THR A 108 -26.22 1.69 13.59
C THR A 108 -25.33 2.19 14.74
N ASN A 109 -24.04 2.47 14.50
CA ASN A 109 -23.06 2.70 15.57
C ASN A 109 -22.18 3.94 15.33
N ASP A 110 -21.40 4.26 16.36
CA ASP A 110 -20.31 5.24 16.34
C ASP A 110 -19.23 4.91 15.30
N THR A 111 -18.48 5.94 14.89
CA THR A 111 -17.38 5.82 13.93
C THR A 111 -16.18 5.15 14.58
N ALA A 112 -15.72 4.04 14.02
CA ALA A 112 -14.50 3.39 14.48
C ALA A 112 -13.32 3.84 13.61
N PHE A 113 -12.29 4.39 14.26
CA PHE A 113 -11.02 4.75 13.63
C PHE A 113 -9.99 3.66 13.86
N TYR A 114 -9.17 3.41 12.85
CA TYR A 114 -8.05 2.48 12.94
C TYR A 114 -6.90 2.92 12.05
N TYR A 115 -5.69 2.49 12.37
CA TYR A 115 -4.47 2.86 11.64
C TYR A 115 -3.93 1.66 10.90
N LEU A 116 -3.50 1.89 9.67
CA LEU A 116 -2.78 0.93 8.86
C LEU A 116 -1.41 1.52 8.52
N HIS A 117 -0.37 0.73 8.72
CA HIS A 117 1.00 1.11 8.38
C HIS A 117 1.58 0.09 7.41
N MET A 118 2.13 0.58 6.29
CA MET A 118 2.85 -0.25 5.33
C MET A 118 4.33 0.09 5.39
N CYS A 119 5.15 -0.92 5.66
CA CYS A 119 6.60 -0.81 5.67
C CYS A 119 7.21 -1.80 4.67
N HIS A 120 8.25 -1.36 3.97
CA HIS A 120 9.12 -2.20 3.17
C HIS A 120 10.57 -1.93 3.58
N LEU A 121 10.92 -2.44 4.75
CA LEU A 121 12.19 -2.16 5.40
C LEU A 121 13.38 -2.65 4.58
N LYS A 122 14.56 -2.12 4.89
CA LYS A 122 15.84 -2.59 4.34
C LYS A 122 15.88 -4.11 4.35
N SER A 123 16.16 -4.69 3.18
CA SER A 123 16.39 -6.12 3.00
C SER A 123 17.88 -6.47 3.10
N GLY A 124 18.17 -7.76 3.30
CA GLY A 124 19.53 -8.28 3.41
C GLY A 124 19.87 -8.80 4.81
N SER A 125 20.96 -9.56 4.87
CA SER A 125 21.40 -10.34 6.03
C SER A 125 22.76 -9.90 6.59
N MET A 126 23.32 -8.78 6.12
CA MET A 126 24.53 -8.22 6.71
C MET A 126 24.20 -7.41 7.97
N ALA A 127 25.18 -7.28 8.87
CA ALA A 127 25.04 -6.43 10.06
C ALA A 127 24.67 -4.97 9.72
N SER A 128 25.13 -4.47 8.57
CA SER A 128 24.74 -3.14 8.07
C SER A 128 23.25 -3.06 7.69
N ASP A 129 22.70 -4.13 7.12
CA ASP A 129 21.28 -4.19 6.74
C ASP A 129 20.39 -4.24 8.00
N GLU A 130 20.80 -4.98 9.02
CA GLU A 130 20.15 -5.01 10.34
C GLU A 130 20.16 -3.65 11.02
N PHE A 131 21.32 -2.97 11.04
CA PHE A 131 21.45 -1.64 11.62
C PHE A 131 20.55 -0.61 10.92
N GLN A 132 20.51 -0.63 9.59
CA GLN A 132 19.65 0.27 8.83
C GLN A 132 18.16 -0.01 9.08
N ARG A 133 17.75 -1.29 9.07
CA ARG A 133 16.38 -1.71 9.40
C ARG A 133 15.98 -1.32 10.83
N GLN A 134 16.90 -1.38 11.79
CA GLN A 134 16.67 -0.88 13.14
C GLN A 134 16.44 0.64 13.14
N GLY A 135 17.21 1.40 12.37
CA GLY A 135 17.01 2.84 12.20
C GLY A 135 15.62 3.19 11.65
N GLU A 136 15.15 2.46 10.65
CA GLU A 136 13.82 2.62 10.07
C GLU A 136 12.70 2.32 11.07
N ILE A 137 12.84 1.27 11.88
CA ILE A 137 11.88 0.95 12.95
C ILE A 137 11.91 1.99 14.08
N ASN A 138 13.08 2.52 14.42
CA ASN A 138 13.16 3.59 15.42
C ASN A 138 12.39 4.84 14.97
N ALA A 139 12.51 5.21 13.68
CA ALA A 139 11.73 6.32 13.11
C ALA A 139 10.21 6.06 13.21
N PHE A 140 9.77 4.83 12.91
CA PHE A 140 8.39 4.41 13.11
C PHE A 140 7.92 4.60 14.56
N CYS A 141 8.66 4.08 15.53
CA CYS A 141 8.30 4.13 16.94
C CYS A 141 8.24 5.55 17.52
N THR A 142 8.89 6.53 16.90
CA THR A 142 8.85 7.93 17.34
C THR A 142 7.70 8.75 16.75
N ASP A 143 7.02 8.25 15.72
CA ASP A 143 6.00 8.99 14.94
C ASP A 143 4.59 8.34 15.00
N VAL A 144 4.41 7.38 15.90
CA VAL A 144 3.13 6.70 16.18
C VAL A 144 2.58 7.02 17.55
#